data_AF-A0A0C9Y6K9-F1
#
_entry.id   AF-A0A0C9Y6K9-F1
#
_cell.length_a   1.000
_cell.length_b   1.000
_cell.length_c   1.000
_cell.angle_alpha   90.00
_cell.angle_beta   90.00
_cell.angle_gamma   90.00
#
_symmetry.space_group_name_H-M   'P 1'
#
loop_
_entity.id
_entity.type
_entity.pdbx_description
1 polymer ?
#
loop_
_entity_poly.entity_id
_entity_poly.type
_entity_poly.pdbx_seq_one_letter_code
_entity_poly.pdbx_strand_id
1 'polypeptide(L)'
;APAKLKKELDTVLVLQADLDTTTKVVQATQATIERGNVTPGILDALAGVERSHTRLVIKAEALYSSLNVHEQFPQLTHVSLDFVRTLLMACDLKINICKRAIGSFFEWDKLDRAVGGKDKPLGTKLHQQTCKAIAKRQPALMSAIRKYNTYCEQLSQLHDPSWAIPLPTPLPTKLVDLRNDTSLMEDVWITPSSGETPLWLQDADM
;
A
#
# COMPACT_ATOMS: atom_id res chain seq x y z
N ALA A 1 10.47 -8.38 9.59
CA ALA A 1 10.54 -8.84 8.19
C ALA A 1 9.90 -7.85 7.19
N PRO A 2 8.63 -7.43 7.29
CA PRO A 2 7.97 -6.67 6.21
C PRO A 2 8.55 -5.26 5.94
N ALA A 3 9.05 -4.57 6.96
CA ALA A 3 9.59 -3.21 6.81
C ALA A 3 10.91 -3.15 6.01
N LYS A 4 11.73 -4.20 6.04
CA LYS A 4 12.98 -4.28 5.26
C LYS A 4 12.67 -4.57 3.80
N LEU A 5 11.82 -5.58 3.55
CA LEU A 5 11.34 -5.94 2.21
C LEU A 5 10.70 -4.75 1.50
N LYS A 6 9.84 -3.99 2.22
CA LYS A 6 9.23 -2.78 1.70
C LYS A 6 10.24 -1.71 1.28
N LYS A 7 11.27 -1.45 2.09
CA LYS A 7 12.32 -0.47 1.74
C LYS A 7 13.10 -0.91 0.49
N GLU A 8 13.43 -2.19 0.40
CA GLU A 8 14.15 -2.74 -0.75
C GLU A 8 13.27 -2.71 -2.02
N LEU A 9 11.97 -3.00 -1.88
CA LEU A 9 11.00 -2.88 -2.97
C LEU A 9 10.78 -1.42 -3.41
N ASP A 10 10.70 -0.49 -2.45
CA ASP A 10 10.63 0.94 -2.72
C ASP A 10 11.84 1.40 -3.56
N THR A 11 13.05 0.94 -3.22
CA THR A 11 14.27 1.29 -3.96
C THR A 11 14.30 0.71 -5.37
N VAL A 12 13.84 -0.54 -5.57
CA VAL A 12 13.81 -1.16 -6.90
C VAL A 12 12.81 -0.46 -7.82
N LEU A 13 11.65 -0.04 -7.32
CA LEU A 13 10.68 0.69 -8.13
C LEU A 13 11.14 2.09 -8.53
N VAL A 14 11.84 2.80 -7.63
CA VAL A 14 12.45 4.08 -7.99
C VAL A 14 13.46 3.88 -9.12
N LEU A 15 14.29 2.84 -9.02
CA LEU A 15 15.24 2.48 -10.08
C LEU A 15 14.54 2.13 -11.40
N GLN A 16 13.41 1.41 -11.36
CA GLN A 16 12.62 1.10 -12.56
C GLN A 16 12.02 2.36 -13.20
N ALA A 17 11.46 3.28 -12.42
CA ALA A 17 10.93 4.56 -12.91
C ALA A 17 12.03 5.44 -13.55
N ASP A 18 13.22 5.45 -12.96
CA ASP A 18 14.39 6.16 -13.51
C ASP A 18 14.86 5.51 -14.82
N LEU A 19 14.85 4.17 -14.91
CA LEU A 19 15.17 3.44 -16.13
C LEU A 19 14.16 3.67 -17.24
N ASP A 20 12.87 3.71 -16.94
CA ASP A 20 11.80 4.03 -17.89
C ASP A 20 11.93 5.46 -18.42
N THR A 21 12.26 6.40 -17.53
CA THR A 21 12.55 7.79 -17.92
C THR A 21 13.76 7.85 -18.85
N THR A 22 14.82 7.11 -18.51
CA THR A 22 16.02 7.03 -19.36
C THR A 22 15.72 6.39 -20.72
N THR A 23 14.87 5.37 -20.78
CA THR A 23 14.40 4.74 -22.02
C THR A 23 13.72 5.77 -22.93
N LYS A 24 12.79 6.56 -22.38
CA LYS A 24 12.09 7.62 -23.12
C LYS A 24 13.06 8.68 -23.64
N VAL A 25 14.07 9.06 -22.85
CA VAL A 25 15.10 10.04 -23.26
C VAL A 25 15.99 9.48 -24.38
N VAL A 26 16.40 8.21 -24.29
CA VAL A 26 17.21 7.55 -25.32
C VAL A 26 16.42 7.49 -26.64
N GLN A 27 15.14 7.08 -26.60
CA GLN A 27 14.27 7.05 -27.77
C GLN A 27 14.05 8.45 -28.38
N ALA A 28 13.84 9.48 -27.55
CA ALA A 28 13.73 10.86 -28.03
C ALA A 28 15.03 11.36 -28.68
N THR A 29 16.17 10.98 -28.10
CA THR A 29 17.50 11.32 -28.62
C THR A 29 17.74 10.64 -29.97
N GLN A 30 17.40 9.35 -30.10
CA GLN A 30 17.40 8.61 -31.37
C GLN A 30 16.57 9.30 -32.45
N ALA A 31 15.30 9.60 -32.15
CA ALA A 31 14.40 10.27 -33.09
C ALA A 31 14.89 11.66 -33.51
N THR A 32 15.68 12.34 -32.67
CA THR A 32 16.29 13.65 -32.98
C THR A 32 17.53 13.49 -33.87
N ILE A 33 18.36 12.47 -33.60
CA ILE A 33 19.55 12.15 -34.41
C ILE A 33 19.14 11.71 -35.82
N GLU A 34 18.11 10.88 -35.95
CA GLU A 34 17.57 10.43 -37.25
C GLU A 34 17.08 11.59 -38.13
N ARG A 35 16.69 12.73 -37.53
CA ARG A 35 16.25 13.94 -38.24
C ARG A 35 17.38 14.93 -38.53
N GLY A 36 18.57 14.71 -37.98
CA GLY A 36 19.72 15.62 -38.09
C GLY A 36 20.87 15.06 -38.92
N ASN A 37 21.96 15.83 -39.02
CA ASN A 37 23.20 15.34 -39.61
C ASN A 37 23.94 14.43 -38.61
N VAL A 38 23.92 13.13 -38.89
CA VAL A 38 24.52 12.10 -38.05
C VAL A 38 26.02 12.05 -38.27
N THR A 39 26.81 12.15 -37.19
CA THR A 39 28.25 11.87 -37.22
C THR A 39 28.55 10.53 -36.56
N PRO A 40 29.60 9.82 -36.98
CA PRO A 40 29.97 8.52 -36.41
C PRO A 40 30.16 8.54 -34.90
N GLY A 41 30.76 9.62 -34.36
CA GLY A 41 30.95 9.79 -32.92
C GLY A 41 29.66 9.94 -32.12
N ILE A 42 28.60 10.51 -32.72
CA ILE A 42 27.27 10.60 -32.09
C ILE A 42 26.61 9.22 -32.02
N LEU A 43 26.75 8.42 -33.08
CA LEU A 43 26.24 7.04 -33.10
C LEU A 43 26.97 6.16 -32.09
N ASP A 44 28.30 6.26 -31.99
CA ASP A 44 29.08 5.50 -31.02
C ASP A 44 28.74 5.86 -29.57
N ALA A 45 28.54 7.15 -29.29
CA ALA A 45 28.12 7.63 -27.97
C ALA A 45 26.72 7.11 -27.62
N LEU A 46 25.76 7.18 -28.56
CA LEU A 46 24.42 6.65 -28.37
C LEU A 46 24.43 5.14 -28.10
N ALA A 47 25.16 4.36 -28.91
CA ALA A 47 25.31 2.93 -28.71
C ALA A 47 25.98 2.59 -27.36
N GLY A 48 26.83 3.48 -26.83
CA GLY A 48 27.40 3.37 -25.49
C GLY A 48 26.38 3.60 -24.38
N VAL A 49 25.48 4.58 -24.55
CA VAL A 49 24.37 4.87 -23.64
C VAL A 49 23.37 3.71 -23.64
N GLU A 50 22.96 3.22 -24.80
CA GLU A 50 22.06 2.06 -24.94
C GLU A 50 22.62 0.82 -24.25
N ARG A 51 23.88 0.46 -24.53
CA ARG A 51 24.53 -0.69 -23.85
C ARG A 51 24.57 -0.53 -22.33
N SER A 52 24.80 0.69 -21.85
CA SER A 52 24.82 0.97 -20.41
C SER A 52 23.42 0.89 -19.80
N HIS A 53 22.40 1.36 -20.52
CA HIS A 53 20.99 1.25 -20.14
C HIS A 53 20.55 -0.22 -20.08
N THR A 54 20.78 -1.02 -21.12
CA THR A 54 20.47 -2.46 -21.13
C THR A 54 21.14 -3.18 -19.96
N ARG A 55 22.40 -2.85 -19.66
CA ARG A 55 23.13 -3.43 -18.52
C ARG A 55 22.50 -3.04 -17.17
N LEU A 56 21.98 -1.83 -17.04
CA LEU A 56 21.31 -1.38 -15.82
C LEU A 56 19.93 -2.05 -15.65
N VAL A 57 19.18 -2.22 -16.75
CA VAL A 57 17.91 -2.97 -16.75
C VAL A 57 18.12 -4.40 -16.27
N ILE A 58 19.08 -5.13 -16.84
CA ILE A 58 19.41 -6.50 -16.42
C ILE A 58 19.81 -6.57 -14.94
N LYS A 59 20.54 -5.57 -14.43
CA LYS A 59 20.91 -5.50 -13.01
C LYS A 59 19.71 -5.21 -12.11
N ALA A 60 18.78 -4.37 -12.54
CA ALA A 60 17.55 -4.10 -11.80
C ALA A 60 16.65 -5.36 -11.75
N GLU A 61 16.54 -6.11 -12.83
CA GLU A 61 15.85 -7.41 -12.88
C GLU A 61 16.53 -8.49 -12.02
N ALA A 62 17.87 -8.51 -11.98
CA ALA A 62 18.61 -9.40 -11.10
C ALA A 62 18.42 -9.02 -9.62
N LEU A 63 18.42 -7.72 -9.28
CA LEU A 63 18.09 -7.23 -7.94
C LEU A 63 16.66 -7.62 -7.56
N TYR A 64 15.71 -7.46 -8.49
CA TYR A 64 14.32 -7.90 -8.33
C TYR A 64 14.21 -9.40 -8.04
N SER A 65 14.96 -10.23 -8.77
CA SER A 65 15.01 -11.68 -8.56
C SER A 65 15.64 -12.04 -7.21
N SER A 66 16.64 -11.28 -6.76
CA SER A 66 17.34 -11.51 -5.48
C SER A 66 16.55 -11.08 -4.24
N LEU A 67 15.54 -10.23 -4.42
CA LEU A 67 14.64 -9.77 -3.34
C LEU A 67 13.75 -10.90 -2.80
N ASN A 68 13.69 -12.07 -3.48
CA ASN A 68 12.99 -13.28 -3.07
C ASN A 68 11.54 -13.03 -2.61
N VAL A 69 10.88 -12.01 -3.17
CA VAL A 69 9.44 -11.74 -2.91
C VAL A 69 8.62 -12.96 -3.29
N HIS A 70 9.00 -13.65 -4.38
CA HIS A 70 8.33 -14.85 -4.88
C HIS A 70 8.65 -16.12 -4.11
N GLU A 71 9.79 -16.20 -3.41
CA GLU A 71 10.04 -17.31 -2.47
C GLU A 71 9.28 -17.13 -1.16
N GLN A 72 9.11 -15.87 -0.70
CA GLN A 72 8.33 -15.57 0.50
C GLN A 72 6.82 -15.58 0.24
N PHE A 73 6.40 -15.27 -0.98
CA PHE A 73 5.01 -15.23 -1.43
C PHE A 73 4.87 -15.84 -2.84
N PRO A 74 4.99 -17.17 -2.98
CA PRO A 74 4.90 -17.87 -4.29
C PRO A 74 3.55 -17.68 -4.99
N GLN A 75 2.55 -17.18 -4.27
CA GLN A 75 1.23 -16.87 -4.79
C GLN A 75 1.18 -15.53 -5.55
N LEU A 76 2.22 -14.70 -5.46
CA LEU A 76 2.29 -13.36 -6.05
C LEU A 76 3.20 -13.29 -7.29
N THR A 77 3.66 -14.43 -7.81
CA THR A 77 4.65 -14.50 -8.90
C THR A 77 4.20 -13.87 -10.21
N HIS A 78 2.88 -13.81 -10.44
CA HIS A 78 2.29 -13.23 -11.66
C HIS A 78 1.63 -11.87 -11.44
N VAL A 79 1.79 -11.27 -10.25
CA VAL A 79 1.14 -10.02 -9.85
C VAL A 79 2.08 -8.84 -10.09
N SER A 80 1.53 -7.70 -10.51
CA SER A 80 2.34 -6.50 -10.75
C SER A 80 3.03 -6.02 -9.46
N LEU A 81 4.26 -5.55 -9.59
CA LEU A 81 5.08 -5.15 -8.44
C LEU A 81 4.50 -3.91 -7.73
N ASP A 82 4.03 -2.94 -8.51
CA ASP A 82 3.34 -1.76 -7.98
C ASP A 82 2.10 -2.14 -7.17
N PHE A 83 1.36 -3.16 -7.61
CA PHE A 83 0.23 -3.70 -6.85
C PHE A 83 0.69 -4.35 -5.55
N VAL A 84 1.67 -5.28 -5.61
CA VAL A 84 2.19 -5.98 -4.41
C VAL A 84 2.72 -4.98 -3.37
N ARG A 85 3.49 -3.97 -3.80
CA ARG A 85 3.98 -2.91 -2.93
C ARG A 85 2.82 -2.17 -2.28
N THR A 86 1.88 -1.68 -3.08
CA THR A 86 0.74 -0.89 -2.58
C THR A 86 -0.11 -1.72 -1.62
N LEU A 87 -0.25 -3.02 -1.88
CA LEU A 87 -0.98 -3.96 -1.03
C LEU A 87 -0.29 -4.16 0.32
N LEU A 88 1.03 -4.35 0.34
CA LEU A 88 1.81 -4.45 1.57
C LEU A 88 1.78 -3.14 2.38
N MET A 89 1.82 -1.99 1.70
CA MET A 89 1.68 -0.68 2.33
C MET A 89 0.29 -0.49 2.95
N ALA A 90 -0.76 -0.89 2.24
CA ALA A 90 -2.14 -0.84 2.72
C ALA A 90 -2.34 -1.76 3.93
N CYS A 91 -1.80 -2.99 3.90
CA CYS A 91 -1.88 -3.96 4.99
C CYS A 91 -1.24 -3.44 6.29
N ASP A 92 0.01 -2.97 6.23
CA ASP A 92 0.70 -2.39 7.39
C ASP A 92 -0.01 -1.15 7.92
N LEU A 93 -0.49 -0.28 7.02
CA LEU A 93 -1.23 0.90 7.42
C LEU A 93 -2.57 0.55 8.08
N LYS A 94 -3.29 -0.47 7.58
CA LYS A 94 -4.52 -0.96 8.20
C LYS A 94 -4.27 -1.48 9.61
N ILE A 95 -3.27 -2.35 9.80
CA ILE A 95 -2.87 -2.85 11.13
C ILE A 95 -2.58 -1.70 12.10
N ASN A 96 -1.87 -0.67 11.64
CA ASN A 96 -1.57 0.51 12.46
C ASN A 96 -2.82 1.34 12.80
N ILE A 97 -3.76 1.47 11.86
CA ILE A 97 -5.06 2.12 12.09
C ILE A 97 -5.87 1.33 13.12
N CYS A 98 -6.01 0.01 12.97
CA CYS A 98 -6.75 -0.85 13.91
C CYS A 98 -6.22 -0.70 15.33
N LYS A 99 -4.90 -0.82 15.53
CA LYS A 99 -4.25 -0.67 16.85
C LYS A 99 -4.56 0.68 17.50
N ARG A 100 -4.52 1.76 16.72
CA ARG A 100 -4.81 3.13 17.21
C ARG A 100 -6.30 3.36 17.48
N ALA A 101 -7.16 2.81 16.62
CA ALA A 101 -8.61 2.90 16.75
C ALA A 101 -9.09 2.16 18.00
N ILE A 102 -8.64 0.92 18.24
CA ILE A 102 -8.97 0.13 19.45
C ILE A 102 -8.63 0.91 20.72
N GLY A 103 -7.40 1.45 20.81
CA GLY A 103 -6.98 2.22 21.98
C GLY A 103 -7.82 3.49 22.16
N SER A 104 -8.13 4.19 21.07
CA SER A 104 -8.95 5.41 21.12
C SER A 104 -10.38 5.10 21.53
N PHE A 105 -11.01 4.07 20.94
CA PHE A 105 -12.40 3.70 21.26
C PHE A 105 -12.55 3.17 22.68
N PHE A 106 -11.56 2.45 23.20
CA PHE A 106 -11.56 2.03 24.60
C PHE A 106 -11.47 3.24 25.56
N GLU A 107 -10.63 4.23 25.25
CA GLU A 107 -10.54 5.48 26.02
C GLU A 107 -11.88 6.26 25.97
N TRP A 108 -12.54 6.31 24.81
CA TRP A 108 -13.86 6.95 24.66
C TRP A 108 -14.95 6.24 25.45
N ASP A 109 -15.04 4.91 25.36
CA ASP A 109 -16.09 4.12 26.03
C ASP A 109 -15.97 4.23 27.56
N LYS A 110 -14.74 4.22 28.08
CA LYS A 110 -14.48 4.46 29.51
C LYS A 110 -14.92 5.86 29.95
N LEU A 111 -14.75 6.85 29.10
CA LEU A 111 -15.11 8.23 29.39
C LEU A 111 -16.63 8.44 29.36
N ASP A 112 -17.32 7.80 28.41
CA ASP A 112 -18.78 7.82 28.28
C ASP A 112 -19.48 7.13 29.46
N ARG A 113 -18.97 5.96 29.88
CA ARG A 113 -19.46 5.24 31.08
C ARG A 113 -19.37 6.07 32.37
N ALA A 114 -18.33 6.90 32.51
CA ALA A 114 -18.15 7.76 33.67
C ALA A 114 -19.12 8.96 33.70
N VAL A 115 -19.59 9.43 32.55
CA VAL A 115 -20.62 10.50 32.45
C VAL A 115 -21.99 9.97 32.87
N GLY A 116 -22.30 8.71 32.57
CA GLY A 116 -23.56 8.06 32.94
C GLY A 116 -23.68 7.57 34.40
N GLY A 117 -22.67 7.82 35.25
CA GLY A 117 -22.68 7.44 36.67
C GLY A 117 -22.65 5.93 36.96
N LYS A 118 -22.41 5.09 35.94
CA LYS A 118 -22.36 3.62 36.06
C LYS A 118 -21.07 3.10 36.70
N ASP A 119 -19.99 3.89 36.67
CA ASP A 119 -18.68 3.58 37.23
C ASP A 119 -18.14 4.73 38.09
N LYS A 120 -17.02 4.50 38.80
CA LYS A 120 -16.36 5.46 39.68
C LYS A 120 -16.24 6.84 38.99
N PRO A 121 -16.83 7.92 39.55
CA PRO A 121 -16.88 9.21 38.87
C PRO A 121 -15.47 9.71 38.58
N LEU A 122 -15.14 9.87 37.29
CA LEU A 122 -13.92 10.53 36.88
C LEU A 122 -14.03 12.00 37.29
N GLY A 123 -13.08 12.49 38.08
CA GLY A 123 -13.04 13.92 38.41
C GLY A 123 -13.01 14.77 37.14
N THR A 124 -13.71 15.90 37.13
CA THR A 124 -13.89 16.77 35.96
C THR A 124 -12.56 17.16 35.27
N LYS A 125 -11.49 17.34 36.06
CA LYS A 125 -10.13 17.60 35.54
C LYS A 125 -9.56 16.43 34.75
N LEU A 126 -9.70 15.20 35.26
CA LEU A 126 -9.21 13.98 34.60
C LEU A 126 -10.00 13.71 33.33
N HIS A 127 -11.32 13.89 33.38
CA HIS A 127 -12.20 13.78 32.21
C HIS A 127 -11.77 14.77 31.11
N GLN A 128 -11.61 16.06 31.44
CA GLN A 128 -11.17 17.08 30.47
C GLN A 128 -9.77 16.78 29.90
N GLN A 129 -8.84 16.28 30.73
CA GLN A 129 -7.50 15.92 30.31
C GLN A 129 -7.53 14.77 29.29
N THR A 130 -8.34 13.74 29.54
CA THR A 130 -8.53 12.61 28.62
C THR A 130 -9.19 13.06 27.31
N CYS A 131 -10.25 13.88 27.35
CA CYS A 131 -10.87 14.46 26.15
C CYS A 131 -9.86 15.24 25.29
N LYS A 132 -9.01 16.06 25.92
CA LYS A 132 -7.96 16.82 25.21
C LYS A 132 -6.90 15.90 24.61
N ALA A 133 -6.49 14.85 25.32
CA ALA A 133 -5.51 13.88 24.83
C ALA A 133 -6.04 13.11 23.60
N ILE A 134 -7.30 12.70 23.65
CA ILE A 134 -8.03 12.08 22.55
C ILE A 134 -8.07 13.02 21.33
N ALA A 135 -8.54 14.26 21.54
CA ALA A 135 -8.66 15.25 20.47
C ALA A 135 -7.31 15.53 19.79
N LYS A 136 -6.21 15.49 20.56
CA LYS A 136 -4.85 15.66 20.04
C LYS A 136 -4.39 14.49 19.16
N ARG A 137 -4.86 13.26 19.41
CA ARG A 137 -4.47 12.05 18.65
C ARG A 137 -5.30 11.84 17.38
N GLN A 138 -6.52 12.37 17.33
CA GLN A 138 -7.45 12.22 16.21
C GLN A 138 -6.88 12.63 14.85
N PRO A 139 -6.19 13.78 14.67
CA PRO A 139 -5.67 14.18 13.36
C PRO A 139 -4.71 13.16 12.74
N ALA A 140 -3.86 12.51 13.56
CA ALA A 140 -2.91 11.52 13.08
C ALA A 140 -3.61 10.23 12.62
N LEU A 141 -4.67 9.80 13.33
CA LEU A 141 -5.51 8.68 12.92
C LEU A 141 -6.25 8.99 11.61
N MET A 142 -6.83 10.19 11.50
CA MET A 142 -7.54 10.61 10.29
C MET A 142 -6.62 10.71 9.07
N SER A 143 -5.40 11.22 9.25
CA SER A 143 -4.38 11.26 8.19
C SER A 143 -4.01 9.85 7.72
N ALA A 144 -3.83 8.91 8.65
CA ALA A 144 -3.55 7.51 8.32
C ALA A 144 -4.71 6.87 7.52
N ILE A 145 -5.96 7.09 7.91
CA ILE A 145 -7.14 6.60 7.20
C ILE A 145 -7.21 7.14 5.77
N ARG A 146 -7.03 8.46 5.59
CA ARG A 146 -7.03 9.07 4.26
C ARG A 146 -5.95 8.46 3.37
N LYS A 147 -4.75 8.27 3.90
CA LYS A 147 -3.64 7.64 3.18
C LYS A 147 -3.94 6.18 2.82
N TYR A 148 -4.58 5.43 3.71
CA TYR A 148 -5.02 4.06 3.43
C TYR A 148 -6.05 4.03 2.30
N ASN A 149 -7.03 4.94 2.31
CA ASN A 149 -8.04 5.02 1.25
C ASN A 149 -7.40 5.36 -0.11
N THR A 150 -6.38 6.23 -0.15
CA THR A 150 -5.59 6.46 -1.37
C THR A 150 -4.92 5.20 -1.88
N TYR A 151 -4.41 4.33 -0.98
CA TYR A 151 -3.88 3.03 -1.40
C TYR A 151 -4.96 2.09 -1.93
N CYS A 152 -6.17 2.12 -1.37
CA CYS A 152 -7.29 1.33 -1.89
C CYS A 152 -7.67 1.78 -3.33
N GLU A 153 -7.67 3.09 -3.59
CA GLU A 153 -7.89 3.65 -4.93
C GLU A 153 -6.76 3.26 -5.91
N GLN A 154 -5.51 3.30 -5.47
CA GLN A 154 -4.38 2.87 -6.31
C GLN A 154 -4.44 1.37 -6.62
N LEU A 155 -4.82 0.55 -5.64
CA LEU A 155 -4.99 -0.89 -5.83
C LEU A 155 -6.10 -1.20 -6.83
N SER A 156 -7.23 -0.47 -6.79
CA SER A 156 -8.30 -0.68 -7.76
C SER A 156 -7.92 -0.29 -9.19
N GLN A 157 -7.03 0.70 -9.36
CA GLN A 157 -6.50 1.09 -10.68
C GLN A 157 -5.50 0.08 -11.24
N LEU A 158 -4.71 -0.55 -10.36
CA LEU A 158 -3.66 -1.50 -10.73
C LEU A 158 -4.16 -2.95 -10.81
N HIS A 159 -5.39 -3.22 -10.39
CA HIS A 159 -5.94 -4.57 -10.25
C HIS A 159 -6.14 -5.27 -11.59
N ASP A 160 -5.74 -6.54 -11.63
CA ASP A 160 -6.15 -7.49 -12.66
C ASP A 160 -7.02 -8.58 -12.02
N PRO A 161 -8.27 -8.78 -12.48
CA PRO A 161 -9.15 -9.85 -12.00
C PRO A 161 -8.54 -11.26 -12.05
N SER A 162 -7.60 -11.50 -12.97
CA SER A 162 -6.91 -12.78 -13.12
C SER A 162 -6.08 -13.19 -11.91
N TRP A 163 -5.69 -12.23 -11.07
CA TRP A 163 -4.90 -12.48 -9.86
C TRP A 163 -5.71 -13.10 -8.73
N ALA A 164 -7.05 -13.04 -8.77
CA ALA A 164 -7.93 -13.53 -7.70
C ALA A 164 -7.59 -12.97 -6.30
N ILE A 165 -6.97 -11.78 -6.21
CA ILE A 165 -6.68 -11.11 -4.94
C ILE A 165 -7.84 -10.15 -4.64
N PRO A 166 -8.52 -10.28 -3.48
CA PRO A 166 -9.60 -9.37 -3.13
C PRO A 166 -9.05 -7.99 -2.79
N LEU A 167 -9.73 -6.95 -3.26
CA LEU A 167 -9.33 -5.58 -3.02
C LEU A 167 -9.74 -5.12 -1.61
N PRO A 168 -8.87 -4.38 -0.91
CA PRO A 168 -9.21 -3.79 0.38
C PRO A 168 -10.31 -2.72 0.25
N THR A 169 -11.19 -2.68 1.26
CA THR A 169 -12.28 -1.71 1.36
C THR A 169 -11.81 -0.41 2.04
N PRO A 170 -12.16 0.77 1.50
CA PRO A 170 -11.80 2.05 2.11
C PRO A 170 -12.56 2.26 3.43
N LEU A 171 -11.89 2.88 4.41
CA LEU A 171 -12.46 3.13 5.74
C LEU A 171 -13.19 4.48 5.81
N PRO A 172 -14.21 4.62 6.68
CA PRO A 172 -14.89 5.88 6.90
C PRO A 172 -13.95 6.98 7.39
N THR A 173 -14.15 8.19 6.88
CA THR A 173 -13.37 9.38 7.25
C THR A 173 -13.98 10.17 8.42
N LYS A 174 -14.97 9.59 9.11
CA LYS A 174 -15.51 10.14 10.36
C LYS A 174 -15.33 9.10 11.47
N LEU A 175 -14.90 9.54 12.66
CA LEU A 175 -14.64 8.63 13.78
C LEU A 175 -15.89 7.88 14.27
N VAL A 176 -17.05 8.54 14.26
CA VAL A 176 -18.31 7.93 14.69
C VAL A 176 -18.68 6.78 13.76
N ASP A 177 -18.54 7.00 12.45
CA ASP A 177 -18.83 5.99 11.43
C ASP A 177 -17.79 4.86 11.52
N LEU A 178 -16.50 5.20 11.65
CA LEU A 178 -15.40 4.24 11.80
C LEU A 178 -15.58 3.31 13.01
N ARG A 179 -16.19 3.79 14.10
CA ARG A 179 -16.44 2.97 15.30
C ARG A 179 -17.39 1.81 15.02
N ASN A 180 -18.38 2.04 14.16
CA ASN A 180 -19.44 1.08 13.87
C ASN A 180 -19.16 0.28 12.60
N ASP A 181 -18.04 0.55 11.95
CA ASP A 181 -17.66 -0.05 10.68
C ASP A 181 -17.02 -1.42 10.89
N THR A 182 -17.61 -2.45 10.26
CA THR A 182 -17.13 -3.84 10.36
C THR A 182 -15.80 -4.05 9.64
N SER A 183 -15.54 -3.28 8.58
CA SER A 183 -14.33 -3.41 7.77
C SER A 183 -13.06 -2.91 8.47
N LEU A 184 -13.19 -2.17 9.57
CA LEU A 184 -12.06 -1.75 10.39
C LEU A 184 -11.24 -2.95 10.89
N MET A 185 -11.90 -4.06 11.24
CA MET A 185 -11.24 -5.24 11.80
C MET A 185 -10.93 -6.32 10.76
N GLU A 186 -11.36 -6.13 9.51
CA GLU A 186 -11.06 -7.04 8.41
C GLU A 186 -9.61 -6.89 7.96
N ASP A 187 -8.89 -8.00 7.85
CA ASP A 187 -7.51 -7.99 7.35
C ASP A 187 -7.44 -7.67 5.85
N VAL A 188 -6.33 -7.06 5.44
CA VAL A 188 -6.00 -6.93 4.01
C VAL A 188 -5.35 -8.24 3.56
N TRP A 189 -6.07 -8.98 2.73
CA TRP A 189 -5.59 -10.25 2.18
C TRP A 189 -4.42 -10.03 1.20
N ILE A 190 -3.38 -10.85 1.36
CA ILE A 190 -2.19 -10.85 0.48
C ILE A 190 -2.16 -12.11 -0.40
N THR A 191 -3.02 -13.08 -0.11
CA THR A 191 -3.11 -14.37 -0.81
C THR A 191 -4.29 -14.36 -1.79
N PRO A 192 -4.11 -14.87 -3.02
CA PRO A 192 -5.21 -15.13 -3.94
C PRO A 192 -6.26 -16.03 -3.30
N SER A 193 -7.54 -15.73 -3.50
CA SER A 193 -8.64 -16.59 -3.10
C SER A 193 -8.55 -17.90 -3.90
N SER A 194 -7.96 -18.91 -3.28
CA SER A 194 -7.83 -20.25 -3.85
C SER A 194 -8.95 -21.10 -3.28
N GLY A 195 -10.07 -21.15 -3.98
CA GLY A 195 -11.15 -22.09 -3.70
C GLY A 195 -12.49 -21.68 -4.29
N GLU A 196 -13.23 -22.67 -4.78
CA GLU A 196 -14.69 -22.60 -4.82
C GLU A 196 -15.17 -22.21 -3.41
N THR A 197 -16.12 -21.28 -3.35
CA THR A 197 -16.81 -20.93 -2.11
C THR A 197 -17.20 -22.22 -1.39
N PRO A 198 -16.71 -22.46 -0.16
CA PRO A 198 -17.00 -23.70 0.55
C PRO A 198 -18.51 -23.96 0.54
N LEU A 199 -18.93 -25.21 0.34
CA LEU A 199 -20.35 -25.58 0.22
C LEU A 199 -21.24 -25.07 1.38
N TRP A 200 -20.68 -24.80 2.57
CA TRP A 200 -21.40 -24.24 3.71
C TRP A 200 -21.63 -22.72 3.65
N LEU A 201 -21.00 -22.04 2.70
CA LEU A 201 -21.11 -20.61 2.40
C LEU A 201 -21.79 -20.36 1.03
N GLN A 202 -22.22 -21.42 0.34
CA GLN A 202 -23.16 -21.31 -0.78
C GLN A 202 -24.56 -21.16 -0.18
N ASP A 203 -25.23 -20.04 -0.47
CA ASP A 203 -26.62 -19.87 -0.05
C ASP A 203 -27.45 -21.06 -0.55
N ALA A 204 -28.23 -21.66 0.34
CA ALA A 204 -29.04 -22.84 0.05
C ALA A 204 -30.26 -22.56 -0.86
N ASP A 205 -30.29 -21.38 -1.50
CA ASP A 205 -31.35 -20.94 -2.38
C ASP A 205 -30.89 -21.05 -3.84
N MET A 206 -30.88 -22.28 -4.35
CA MET A 206 -31.11 -22.57 -5.76
C MET A 206 -32.27 -23.54 -5.91
#